data_AF-A0A164QJ97-F1
#
_entry.id   AF-A0A164QJ97-F1
#
_cell.length_a   1.000
_cell.length_b   1.000
_cell.length_c   1.000
_cell.angle_alpha   90.00
_cell.angle_beta   90.00
_cell.angle_gamma   90.00
#
_symmetry.space_group_name_H-M   'P 1'
#
loop_
_entity.id
_entity.type
_entity.pdbx_description
1 polymer ?
#
loop_
_entity_poly.entity_id
_entity_poly.type
_entity_poly.pdbx_seq_one_letter_code
_entity_poly.pdbx_strand_id
1 'polypeptide(L)'
;LVINVSDDEAARWRAGYDLDPKCKGLLEKASTEPGMETPNGFSTDDKGLLFYHDLLDRTRLYVPVSLRPSIMDEVHNSRTESAHAG
;
A
#
# COMPACT_ATOMS: atom_id res chain seq x y z
N LEU A 1 5.19 -11.36 -7.67
CA LEU A 1 4.74 -11.50 -6.27
C LEU A 1 3.34 -10.91 -6.19
N VAL A 2 2.29 -11.74 -6.27
CA VAL A 2 0.91 -11.26 -6.09
C VAL A 2 0.70 -11.07 -4.59
N ILE A 3 0.66 -9.82 -4.14
CA ILE A 3 0.23 -9.51 -2.78
C ILE A 3 -1.29 -9.71 -2.75
N ASN A 4 -1.74 -10.90 -2.34
CA ASN A 4 -3.16 -11.15 -2.12
C ASN A 4 -3.58 -10.47 -0.82
N VAL A 5 -3.92 -9.18 -0.91
CA VAL A 5 -4.58 -8.46 0.18
C VAL A 5 -6.06 -8.85 0.18
N SER A 6 -6.57 -9.29 1.34
CA SER A 6 -8.00 -9.54 1.55
C SER A 6 -8.81 -8.27 1.28
N ASP A 7 -10.07 -8.41 0.85
CA ASP A 7 -10.89 -7.24 0.48
C ASP A 7 -11.20 -6.32 1.67
N ASP A 8 -11.28 -6.87 2.89
CA ASP A 8 -11.38 -6.13 4.15
C ASP A 8 -10.15 -5.25 4.40
N GLU A 9 -8.97 -5.85 4.30
CA GLU A 9 -7.71 -5.15 4.45
C GLU A 9 -7.57 -4.07 3.35
N ALA A 10 -7.88 -4.39 2.09
CA ALA A 10 -7.88 -3.42 1.00
C ALA A 10 -8.84 -2.23 1.24
N ALA A 11 -9.97 -2.46 1.92
CA ALA A 11 -10.87 -1.38 2.33
C ALA A 11 -10.22 -0.47 3.39
N ARG A 12 -9.48 -1.03 4.36
CA ARG A 12 -8.71 -0.26 5.35
C ARG A 12 -7.67 0.63 4.68
N TRP A 13 -6.93 0.11 3.71
CA TRP A 13 -5.95 0.89 2.92
C TRP A 13 -6.61 2.03 2.16
N ARG A 14 -7.72 1.76 1.45
CA ARG A 14 -8.49 2.79 0.73
C ARG A 14 -9.02 3.88 1.65
N ALA A 15 -9.54 3.52 2.82
CA ALA A 15 -9.95 4.49 3.83
C ALA A 15 -8.77 5.34 4.31
N GLY A 16 -7.60 4.72 4.51
CA GLY A 16 -6.37 5.43 4.83
C GLY A 16 -5.93 6.43 3.74
N TYR A 17 -6.08 6.05 2.46
CA TYR A 17 -5.79 6.94 1.33
C TYR A 17 -6.77 8.11 1.22
N ASP A 18 -8.06 7.90 1.51
CA ASP A 18 -9.04 8.97 1.49
C ASP A 18 -8.73 10.07 2.52
N LEU A 19 -8.24 9.67 3.69
CA LEU A 19 -7.87 10.59 4.77
C LEU A 19 -6.56 11.34 4.51
N ASP A 20 -5.78 10.94 3.52
CA ASP A 20 -4.47 11.51 3.21
C ASP A 20 -4.53 12.25 1.86
N PRO A 21 -4.52 13.61 1.85
CA PRO A 21 -4.68 14.39 0.61
C PRO A 21 -3.54 14.15 -0.40
N LYS A 22 -2.36 13.74 0.07
CA LYS A 22 -1.25 13.35 -0.81
C LYS A 22 -1.55 12.03 -1.50
N CYS A 23 -2.12 11.06 -0.78
CA CYS A 23 -2.56 9.79 -1.37
C CYS A 23 -3.68 10.00 -2.40
N LYS A 24 -4.67 10.85 -2.10
CA LYS A 24 -5.72 11.24 -3.06
C LYS A 24 -5.13 11.76 -4.37
N GLY A 25 -4.24 12.73 -4.30
CA GLY A 25 -3.60 13.29 -5.50
C GLY A 25 -2.70 12.29 -6.26
N LEU A 26 -2.18 11.26 -5.60
CA LEU A 26 -1.43 10.17 -6.25
C LEU A 26 -2.37 9.16 -6.91
N LEU A 27 -3.47 8.80 -6.23
CA LEU A 27 -4.51 7.94 -6.78
C LEU A 27 -5.14 8.56 -8.03
N GLU A 28 -5.51 9.85 -8.00
CA GLU A 28 -6.08 10.52 -9.17
C GLU A 28 -5.15 10.50 -10.39
N LYS A 29 -3.84 10.61 -10.17
CA LYS A 29 -2.84 10.55 -11.24
C LYS A 29 -2.62 9.13 -11.76
N ALA A 30 -2.66 8.14 -10.86
CA ALA A 30 -2.38 6.74 -11.16
C ALA A 30 -3.62 5.93 -11.58
N SER A 31 -4.83 6.41 -11.32
CA SER A 31 -6.10 5.76 -11.70
C SER A 31 -6.50 5.99 -13.15
N THR A 32 -5.73 6.76 -13.93
CA THR A 32 -6.02 6.97 -15.35
C THR A 32 -6.00 5.65 -16.11
N GLU A 33 -5.09 4.73 -15.73
CA GLU A 33 -5.01 3.36 -16.24
C GLU A 33 -4.51 2.41 -15.13
N PRO A 34 -5.35 1.53 -14.55
CA PRO A 34 -4.91 0.59 -13.53
C PRO A 34 -3.83 -0.34 -14.08
N GLY A 35 -2.78 -0.59 -13.30
CA GLY A 35 -1.59 -1.34 -13.70
C GLY A 35 -0.57 -0.54 -14.50
N MET A 36 -0.88 0.69 -14.91
CA MET A 36 0.08 1.56 -15.60
C MET A 36 0.90 2.36 -14.60
N GLU A 37 2.22 2.35 -14.79
CA GLU A 37 3.12 3.19 -14.02
C GLU A 37 3.04 4.65 -14.50
N THR A 38 2.79 5.56 -13.57
CA THR A 38 2.87 7.00 -13.78
C THR A 38 4.33 7.45 -13.89
N PRO A 39 4.64 8.62 -14.49
CA PRO A 39 6.00 9.16 -14.58
C PRO A 39 6.73 9.34 -13.24
N ASN A 40 6.01 9.27 -12.12
CA ASN A 40 6.54 9.37 -10.76
C ASN A 40 6.80 8.00 -10.11
N GLY A 41 6.69 6.90 -10.86
CA GLY A 41 6.89 5.54 -10.36
C GLY A 41 5.72 5.01 -9.52
N PHE A 42 4.51 5.57 -9.66
CA PHE A 42 3.33 5.10 -8.93
C PHE A 42 2.36 4.37 -9.85
N SER A 43 1.73 3.31 -9.37
CA SER A 43 0.66 2.59 -10.07
C SER A 43 -0.46 2.22 -9.11
N THR A 44 -1.65 1.95 -9.66
CA THR A 44 -2.78 1.41 -8.89
C THR A 44 -3.13 0.01 -9.36
N ASP A 45 -3.61 -0.83 -8.45
CA ASP A 45 -4.18 -2.13 -8.77
C ASP A 45 -5.72 -2.07 -8.87
N ASP A 46 -6.34 -3.13 -9.40
CA ASP A 46 -7.80 -3.31 -9.46
C ASP A 46 -8.50 -3.12 -8.10
N LYS A 47 -7.81 -3.46 -7.00
CA LYS A 47 -8.33 -3.24 -5.64
C LYS A 47 -8.24 -1.78 -5.15
N GLY A 48 -7.75 -0.86 -5.97
CA GLY A 48 -7.53 0.55 -5.60
C GLY A 48 -6.38 0.76 -4.62
N LEU A 49 -5.41 -0.16 -4.61
CA LEU A 49 -4.20 -0.07 -3.81
C LEU A 49 -3.13 0.72 -4.56
N LEU A 50 -2.42 1.60 -3.85
CA LEU A 50 -1.37 2.43 -4.41
C LEU A 50 -0.01 1.77 -4.23
N PHE A 51 0.71 1.56 -5.33
CA PHE A 51 2.05 0.98 -5.34
C PHE A 51 3.08 1.98 -5.82
N TYR A 52 4.28 1.91 -5.24
CA TYR A 52 5.46 2.62 -5.66
C TYR A 52 6.50 1.64 -6.21
N HIS A 53 7.03 1.92 -7.39
CA HIS A 53 8.12 1.20 -8.02
C HIS A 53 9.42 1.95 -7.77
N ASP A 54 10.30 1.29 -7.03
CA ASP A 54 11.64 1.80 -6.72
C ASP A 54 12.58 1.62 -7.92
N LEU A 55 13.70 2.35 -7.94
CA LEU A 55 14.73 2.27 -8.99
C LEU A 55 15.32 0.86 -9.19
N LEU A 56 15.13 -0.03 -8.21
CA LEU A 56 15.52 -1.45 -8.27
C LEU A 56 14.42 -2.37 -8.80
N ASP A 57 13.40 -1.85 -9.48
CA ASP A 57 12.24 -2.59 -10.00
C ASP A 57 11.44 -3.31 -8.90
N ARG A 58 11.47 -2.74 -7.68
CA ARG A 58 10.76 -3.29 -6.52
C ARG A 58 9.46 -2.55 -6.34
N THR A 59 8.36 -3.27 -6.46
CA THR A 59 7.02 -2.76 -6.13
C THR A 59 6.78 -2.82 -4.62
N ARG A 60 6.38 -1.69 -4.04
CA ARG A 60 6.06 -1.55 -2.61
C ARG A 60 4.68 -0.95 -2.44
N LEU A 61 3.90 -1.46 -1.49
CA LEU A 61 2.64 -0.85 -1.12
C LEU A 61 2.88 0.51 -0.45
N TYR A 62 2.20 1.55 -0.93
CA TYR A 62 2.30 2.87 -0.33
C TYR A 62 1.51 2.93 0.97
N VAL A 63 2.16 3.39 2.04
CA VAL A 63 1.56 3.48 3.37
C VAL A 63 1.08 4.91 3.66
N PRO A 64 -0.24 5.15 3.78
CA PRO A 64 -0.77 6.45 4.13
C PRO A 64 -0.34 6.80 5.55
N VAL A 65 -0.15 8.10 5.84
CA VAL A 65 0.38 8.54 7.14
C VAL A 65 -0.51 8.07 8.30
N SER A 66 -1.83 8.03 8.07
CA SER A 66 -2.84 7.57 9.02
C SER A 66 -2.67 6.12 9.48
N LEU A 67 -2.15 5.23 8.63
CA LEU A 67 -1.98 3.79 8.95
C LEU A 67 -0.59 3.43 9.48
N ARG A 68 0.40 4.33 9.34
CA ARG A 68 1.77 4.09 9.84
C ARG A 68 1.84 3.65 11.30
N PRO A 69 1.19 4.31 12.28
CA PRO A 69 1.30 3.89 13.67
C PRO A 69 0.77 2.47 13.88
N SER A 70 -0.37 2.12 13.28
CA SER A 70 -0.91 0.76 13.39
C SER A 70 -0.02 -0.28 12.72
N ILE A 71 0.52 0.00 11.54
CA ILE A 71 1.42 -0.93 10.86
C ILE A 71 2.72 -1.13 11.64
N MET A 72 3.26 -0.05 12.22
CA MET A 72 4.44 -0.16 13.07
C MET A 72 4.12 -0.99 14.32
N ASP A 73 2.99 -0.76 14.97
CA ASP A 73 2.52 -1.58 16.09
C ASP A 73 2.36 -3.06 15.71
N GLU A 74 1.71 -3.35 14.57
CA GLU A 74 1.56 -4.70 14.03
C GLU A 74 2.93 -5.36 13.76
N VAL A 75 3.91 -4.63 13.20
CA VAL A 75 5.28 -5.13 12.99
C VAL A 75 6.00 -5.39 14.31
N HIS A 76 5.82 -4.50 15.28
CA HIS A 76 6.42 -4.64 16.61
C HIS A 76 5.83 -5.85 17.37
N ASN A 77 4.51 -6.06 17.28
CA ASN A 77 3.80 -7.18 17.90
C ASN A 77 3.98 -8.52 17.14
N SER A 78 4.09 -8.49 15.81
CA SER A 78 4.36 -9.69 14.99
C SER A 78 5.78 -10.23 15.22
N ARG A 79 6.73 -9.35 15.62
CA ARG A 79 8.10 -9.77 15.96
C ARG A 79 8.14 -10.62 17.23
N THR A 80 7.16 -10.49 18.12
CA THR A 80 6.99 -11.38 19.29
C THR A 80 6.25 -12.68 18.99
N GLU A 81 5.58 -12.80 17.85
CA GLU A 81 4.87 -14.03 17.44
C GLU A 81 5.63 -14.87 16.41
N SER A 82 6.64 -14.31 15.74
CA SER A 82 7.48 -15.02 14.74
C SER A 82 8.58 -15.92 15.34
N ALA A 83 8.50 -16.25 16.63
CA ALA A 83 9.39 -17.22 17.29
C ALA A 83 8.84 -18.66 17.27
N HIS A 84 7.81 -18.93 16.46
CA HIS A 84 7.24 -20.26 16.27
C HIS A 84 7.22 -20.67 14.79
N ALA A 85 8.32 -20.42 14.09
CA ALA A 85 8.73 -21.24 12.95
C ALA A 85 10.03 -21.91 13.41
N GLY A 86 9.93 -23.20 13.75
CA GLY A 86 11.00 -24.01 14.36
C GLY A 86 12.18 -24.31 13.45
#